data_AF-A0A0G4EZ27-F1
#
_entry.id   AF-A0A0G4EZ27-F1
#
_cell.length_a   1.000
_cell.length_b   1.000
_cell.length_c   1.000
_cell.angle_alpha   90.00
_cell.angle_beta   90.00
_cell.angle_gamma   90.00
#
_symmetry.space_group_name_H-M   'P 1'
#
loop_
_entity.id
_entity.type
_entity.pdbx_description
1 polymer ?
#
loop_
_entity_poly.entity_id
_entity_poly.type
_entity_poly.pdbx_seq_one_letter_code
_entity_poly.pdbx_strand_id
1 'polypeptide(L)'
;MSDSVPDDLWRRRILPSLLVHEAVCVRATCQAKAALVTAALLVERIDGSLARHSLTGLIDIDRTAPLPFTYVLRAAYVLEQGSNEWRGMGRFIRLAAIYRLIPANGLPLVLSAQWLTAHLPRRTAFHHLPLTMAIYRLFGHLLTHNTHSLALQRAGNGAYRIGNGSYQIGGGRFRVVPLAELSGGHRYADGYQRTDPVIR
;
A
#
# COMPACT_ATOMS: atom_id res chain seq x y z
N MET A 1 -1.62 -11.89 32.05
CA MET A 1 -0.55 -12.81 31.56
C MET A 1 0.50 -12.12 30.67
N SER A 2 0.28 -10.90 30.16
CA SER A 2 1.30 -10.13 29.39
C SER A 2 2.45 -9.58 30.23
N ASP A 3 2.20 -9.36 31.52
CA ASP A 3 3.10 -8.57 32.39
C ASP A 3 4.27 -9.39 32.95
N SER A 4 4.21 -10.71 32.85
CA SER A 4 5.26 -11.63 33.29
C SER A 4 6.42 -11.78 32.30
N VAL A 5 6.28 -11.26 31.07
CA VAL A 5 7.32 -11.35 30.04
C VAL A 5 8.14 -10.05 30.01
N PRO A 6 9.48 -10.13 30.16
CA PRO A 6 10.38 -8.98 30.08
C PRO A 6 10.22 -8.16 28.79
N ASP A 7 10.40 -6.84 28.89
CA ASP A 7 10.26 -5.92 27.76
C ASP A 7 11.21 -6.23 26.60
N ASP A 8 12.41 -6.76 26.89
CA ASP A 8 13.37 -7.14 25.84
C ASP A 8 12.89 -8.32 24.99
N LEU A 9 12.19 -9.29 25.60
CA LEU A 9 11.57 -10.39 24.86
C LEU A 9 10.39 -9.90 24.03
N TRP A 10 9.62 -8.94 24.56
CA TRP A 10 8.57 -8.28 23.80
C TRP A 10 9.14 -7.58 22.56
N ARG A 11 10.17 -6.75 22.72
CA ARG A 11 10.78 -6.02 21.59
C ARG A 11 11.43 -6.94 20.56
N ARG A 12 12.13 -7.99 20.99
CA ARG A 12 12.97 -8.81 20.09
C ARG A 12 12.24 -10.00 19.46
N ARG A 13 11.18 -10.52 20.10
CA ARG A 13 10.54 -11.77 19.67
C ARG A 13 9.04 -11.61 19.41
N ILE A 14 8.32 -11.01 20.34
CA ILE A 14 6.85 -10.95 20.25
C ILE A 14 6.41 -9.86 19.27
N LEU A 15 6.88 -8.62 19.46
CA LEU A 15 6.48 -7.53 18.57
C LEU A 15 6.85 -7.84 17.13
N PRO A 16 8.04 -8.33 16.75
CA PRO A 16 8.35 -8.64 15.35
C PRO A 16 7.52 -9.78 14.73
N SER A 17 6.95 -10.69 15.53
CA SER A 17 6.12 -11.78 15.01
C SER A 17 4.66 -11.41 14.78
N LEU A 18 4.21 -10.28 15.33
CA LEU A 18 2.84 -9.78 15.15
C LEU A 18 2.66 -9.06 13.81
N LEU A 19 1.46 -9.11 13.26
CA LEU A 19 1.04 -8.22 12.18
C LEU A 19 0.88 -6.79 12.71
N VAL A 20 1.04 -5.79 11.84
CA VAL A 20 0.95 -4.36 12.23
C VAL A 20 -0.35 -4.06 12.98
N HIS A 21 -1.47 -4.64 12.54
CA HIS A 21 -2.76 -4.41 13.20
C HIS A 21 -2.85 -5.05 14.59
N GLU A 22 -2.17 -6.18 14.82
CA GLU A 22 -2.10 -6.83 16.13
C GLU A 22 -1.22 -6.03 17.09
N ALA A 23 -0.10 -5.48 16.60
CA ALA A 23 0.74 -4.58 17.39
C ALA A 23 -0.03 -3.31 17.84
N VAL A 24 -0.92 -2.79 16.99
CA VAL A 24 -1.82 -1.68 17.38
C VAL A 24 -2.83 -2.12 18.43
N CYS A 25 -3.39 -3.33 18.31
CA CYS A 25 -4.25 -3.88 19.35
C CYS A 25 -3.51 -3.97 20.70
N VAL A 26 -2.28 -4.47 20.72
CA VAL A 26 -1.44 -4.49 21.94
C VAL A 26 -1.26 -3.08 22.50
N ARG A 27 -1.01 -2.08 21.66
CA ARG A 27 -0.90 -0.68 22.08
C ARG A 27 -2.19 -0.13 22.69
N ALA A 28 -3.35 -0.56 22.20
CA ALA A 28 -4.65 -0.10 22.68
C ALA A 28 -5.12 -0.83 23.95
N THR A 29 -4.79 -2.11 24.11
CA THR A 29 -5.34 -2.97 25.16
C THR A 29 -4.39 -3.22 26.33
N CYS A 30 -3.07 -3.08 26.14
CA CYS A 30 -2.07 -3.36 27.16
C CYS A 30 -1.27 -2.09 27.49
N GLN A 31 -1.69 -1.35 28.52
CA GLN A 31 -0.99 -0.14 28.96
C GLN A 31 0.49 -0.38 29.27
N ALA A 32 0.82 -1.50 29.92
CA ALA A 32 2.19 -1.86 30.27
C ALA A 32 3.11 -2.00 29.05
N LYS A 33 2.58 -2.46 27.92
CA LYS A 33 3.35 -2.71 26.69
C LYS A 33 3.10 -1.68 25.58
N ALA A 34 2.15 -0.75 25.79
CA ALA A 34 1.81 0.28 24.82
C ALA A 34 3.01 1.17 24.46
N ALA A 35 3.86 1.47 25.45
CA ALA A 35 5.09 2.23 25.26
C ALA A 35 6.12 1.54 24.34
N LEU A 36 6.03 0.23 24.14
CA LEU A 36 6.94 -0.53 23.28
C LEU A 36 6.60 -0.39 21.80
N VAL A 37 5.33 -0.10 21.46
CA VAL A 37 4.88 0.06 20.07
C VAL A 37 5.06 1.52 19.66
N THR A 38 6.29 1.87 19.26
CA THR A 38 6.68 3.25 18.92
C THR A 38 6.67 3.49 17.40
N ALA A 39 6.77 4.76 17.00
CA ALA A 39 6.97 5.10 15.58
C ALA A 39 8.30 4.54 15.05
N ALA A 40 9.35 4.52 15.87
CA ALA A 40 10.66 3.96 15.50
C ALA A 40 10.55 2.47 15.15
N LEU A 41 9.84 1.68 15.96
CA LEU A 41 9.57 0.27 15.67
C LEU A 41 8.85 0.08 14.32
N LEU A 42 7.89 0.96 14.01
CA LEU A 42 7.18 0.91 12.74
C LEU A 42 8.07 1.29 11.55
N VAL A 43 9.01 2.23 11.72
CA VAL A 43 10.01 2.57 10.70
C VAL A 43 10.93 1.37 10.44
N GLU A 44 11.44 0.70 11.48
CA GLU A 44 12.26 -0.51 11.32
C GLU A 44 11.51 -1.62 10.55
N ARG A 45 10.21 -1.79 10.82
CA ARG A 45 9.36 -2.72 10.07
C ARG A 45 9.17 -2.33 8.61
N ILE A 46 9.03 -1.03 8.33
CA ILE A 46 8.95 -0.51 6.97
C ILE A 46 10.25 -0.82 6.23
N ASP A 47 11.40 -0.51 6.83
CA ASP A 47 12.72 -0.78 6.24
C ASP A 47 12.92 -2.27 5.95
N GLY A 48 12.56 -3.13 6.91
CA GLY A 48 12.58 -4.58 6.71
C GLY A 48 11.64 -5.07 5.61
N SER A 49 10.47 -4.44 5.44
CA SER A 49 9.51 -4.77 4.38
C SER A 49 10.04 -4.30 3.01
N LEU A 50 10.55 -3.08 2.92
CA LEU A 50 11.15 -2.54 1.69
C LEU A 50 12.31 -3.42 1.21
N ALA A 51 13.19 -3.84 2.11
CA ALA A 51 14.29 -4.75 1.81
C ALA A 51 13.80 -6.12 1.33
N ARG A 52 12.85 -6.73 2.06
CA ARG A 52 12.28 -8.06 1.75
C ARG A 52 11.62 -8.12 0.37
N HIS A 53 11.02 -7.03 -0.07
CA HIS A 53 10.31 -6.95 -1.35
C HIS A 53 11.16 -6.33 -2.47
N SER A 54 12.46 -6.08 -2.23
CA SER A 54 13.38 -5.45 -3.18
C SER A 54 12.87 -4.09 -3.70
N LEU A 55 12.25 -3.33 -2.79
CA LEU A 55 11.71 -1.99 -3.00
C LEU A 55 12.65 -0.88 -2.54
N THR A 56 13.75 -1.21 -1.85
CA THR A 56 14.77 -0.24 -1.44
C THR A 56 15.24 0.58 -2.64
N GLY A 57 15.19 1.91 -2.51
CA GLY A 57 15.52 2.83 -3.60
C GLY A 57 14.44 2.97 -4.68
N LEU A 58 13.32 2.24 -4.60
CA LEU A 58 12.17 2.39 -5.49
C LEU A 58 10.99 3.09 -4.83
N ILE A 59 10.74 2.74 -3.57
CA ILE A 59 9.67 3.31 -2.74
C ILE A 59 10.31 3.71 -1.42
N ASP A 60 9.89 4.85 -0.90
CA ASP A 60 10.19 5.24 0.47
C ASP A 60 8.97 5.93 1.09
N ILE A 61 9.01 6.11 2.40
CA ILE A 61 8.10 7.01 3.10
C ILE A 61 8.73 8.41 3.14
N ASP A 62 7.91 9.45 3.21
CA ASP A 62 8.39 10.77 3.62
C ASP A 62 8.97 10.66 5.04
N ARG A 63 10.29 10.81 5.16
CA ARG A 63 11.04 10.73 6.43
C ARG A 63 11.25 12.09 7.10
N THR A 64 10.64 13.16 6.57
CA THR A 64 10.80 14.49 7.17
C THR A 64 10.23 14.50 8.60
N ALA A 65 11.07 14.92 9.55
CA ALA A 65 10.74 14.87 10.97
C ALA A 65 9.84 16.05 11.38
N PRO A 66 8.94 15.88 12.36
CA PRO A 66 8.66 14.64 13.11
C PRO A 66 7.65 13.71 12.40
N LEU A 67 7.90 12.40 12.46
CA LEU A 67 7.04 11.38 11.85
C LEU A 67 5.83 11.04 12.74
N PRO A 68 4.59 11.37 12.32
CA PRO A 68 3.42 11.04 13.11
C PRO A 68 3.20 9.53 13.17
N PHE A 69 2.94 8.98 14.37
CA PHE A 69 2.72 7.54 14.56
C PHE A 69 1.65 6.97 13.62
N THR A 70 0.55 7.70 13.42
CA THR A 70 -0.56 7.30 12.54
C THR A 70 -0.16 7.20 11.07
N TYR A 71 0.77 8.05 10.63
CA TYR A 71 1.28 8.02 9.27
C TYR A 71 2.19 6.81 9.05
N VAL A 72 3.18 6.61 9.92
CA VAL A 72 4.09 5.45 9.84
C VAL A 72 3.30 4.14 9.98
N LEU A 73 2.27 4.12 10.82
CA LEU A 73 1.37 2.98 10.96
C LEU A 73 0.65 2.65 9.65
N ARG A 74 0.11 3.65 8.95
CA ARG A 74 -0.56 3.43 7.65
C ARG A 74 0.43 2.92 6.61
N ALA A 75 1.63 3.50 6.56
CA ALA A 75 2.67 3.05 5.63
C ALA A 75 3.09 1.60 5.90
N ALA A 76 3.36 1.26 7.17
CA ALA A 76 3.69 -0.11 7.59
C ALA A 76 2.55 -1.09 7.26
N TYR A 77 1.31 -0.70 7.52
CA TYR A 77 0.14 -1.52 7.21
C TYR A 77 0.05 -1.85 5.72
N VAL A 78 0.16 -0.86 4.83
CA VAL A 78 0.10 -1.10 3.39
C VAL A 78 1.26 -1.97 2.92
N LEU A 79 2.48 -1.71 3.40
CA LEU A 79 3.64 -2.50 3.03
C LEU A 79 3.48 -3.97 3.42
N GLU A 80 2.94 -4.23 4.61
CA GLU A 80 2.66 -5.59 5.09
C GLU A 80 1.50 -6.26 4.32
N GLN A 81 0.41 -5.54 4.03
CA GLN A 81 -0.73 -6.09 3.28
C GLN A 81 -0.40 -6.39 1.82
N GLY A 82 0.46 -5.60 1.19
CA GLY A 82 0.80 -5.79 -0.22
C GLY A 82 1.73 -6.97 -0.51
N SER A 83 2.20 -7.68 0.52
CA SER A 83 2.83 -9.01 0.44
C SER A 83 3.69 -9.24 -0.83
N ASN A 84 3.35 -10.22 -1.67
CA ASN A 84 4.14 -10.57 -2.85
C ASN A 84 3.89 -9.62 -4.04
N GLU A 85 2.76 -8.93 -4.05
CA GLU A 85 2.31 -7.96 -5.05
C GLU A 85 3.30 -6.79 -5.12
N TRP A 86 3.91 -6.42 -4.00
CA TRP A 86 5.00 -5.46 -3.95
C TRP A 86 6.20 -5.84 -4.83
N ARG A 87 6.56 -7.13 -4.96
CA ARG A 87 7.64 -7.53 -5.88
C ARG A 87 7.24 -7.28 -7.34
N GLY A 88 5.97 -7.54 -7.68
CA GLY A 88 5.41 -7.21 -8.98
C GLY A 88 5.47 -5.71 -9.25
N MET A 89 5.03 -4.91 -8.28
CA MET A 89 5.06 -3.45 -8.37
C MET A 89 6.47 -2.88 -8.45
N GLY A 90 7.45 -3.48 -7.76
CA GLY A 90 8.85 -3.11 -7.89
C GLY A 90 9.38 -3.30 -9.32
N ARG A 91 8.93 -4.32 -10.06
CA ARG A 91 9.26 -4.48 -11.49
C ARG A 91 8.57 -3.42 -12.34
N PHE A 92 7.30 -3.14 -12.06
CA PHE A 92 6.55 -2.08 -12.75
C PHE A 92 7.20 -0.71 -12.58
N ILE A 93 7.61 -0.34 -11.36
CA ILE A 93 8.25 0.95 -11.07
C ILE A 93 9.59 1.08 -11.81
N ARG A 94 10.39 0.01 -11.88
CA ARG A 94 11.63 0.00 -12.67
C ARG A 94 11.36 0.26 -14.15
N LEU A 95 10.35 -0.40 -14.72
CA LEU A 95 9.93 -0.14 -16.11
C LEU A 95 9.46 1.30 -16.28
N ALA A 96 8.65 1.81 -15.36
CA ALA A 96 8.19 3.20 -15.39
C ALA A 96 9.36 4.20 -15.38
N ALA A 97 10.42 3.93 -14.61
CA ALA A 97 11.64 4.73 -14.63
C ALA A 97 12.35 4.66 -15.99
N ILE A 98 12.52 3.47 -16.58
CA ILE A 98 13.15 3.27 -17.89
C ILE A 98 12.38 4.02 -18.99
N TYR A 99 11.05 3.95 -18.96
CA TYR A 99 10.18 4.66 -19.90
C TYR A 99 9.98 6.14 -19.57
N ARG A 100 10.74 6.69 -18.61
CA ARG A 100 10.69 8.11 -18.21
C ARG A 100 9.29 8.58 -17.79
N LEU A 101 8.52 7.68 -17.18
CA LEU A 101 7.20 7.97 -16.62
C LEU A 101 7.28 8.60 -15.23
N ILE A 102 8.44 8.55 -14.59
CA ILE A 102 8.68 9.16 -13.29
C ILE A 102 9.18 10.60 -13.52
N PRO A 103 8.55 11.62 -12.89
CA PRO A 103 8.99 13.01 -12.98
C PRO A 103 10.43 13.21 -12.53
N ALA A 104 10.98 14.40 -12.79
CA ALA A 104 12.40 14.73 -12.57
C ALA A 104 12.95 14.45 -11.16
N ASN A 105 12.08 14.41 -10.13
CA ASN A 105 12.47 14.05 -8.76
C ASN A 105 12.98 12.60 -8.65
N GLY A 106 12.71 11.77 -9.65
CA GLY A 106 13.27 10.44 -9.78
C GLY A 106 12.75 9.43 -8.76
N LEU A 107 13.56 8.40 -8.53
CA LEU A 107 13.34 7.41 -7.49
C LEU A 107 14.07 7.82 -6.20
N PRO A 108 13.56 7.44 -5.02
CA PRO A 108 12.37 6.61 -4.78
C PRO A 108 11.05 7.36 -4.90
N LEU A 109 9.96 6.64 -5.19
CA LEU A 109 8.60 7.14 -5.09
C LEU A 109 8.23 7.28 -3.61
N VAL A 110 8.09 8.52 -3.15
CA VAL A 110 7.82 8.84 -1.74
C VAL A 110 6.32 8.78 -1.45
N LEU A 111 5.91 7.88 -0.57
CA LEU A 111 4.53 7.78 -0.07
C LEU A 111 4.26 8.93 0.90
N SER A 112 3.52 9.95 0.48
CA SER A 112 3.27 11.12 1.32
C SER A 112 2.22 10.86 2.41
N ALA A 113 2.41 11.50 3.58
CA ALA A 113 1.46 11.40 4.69
C ALA A 113 0.07 11.93 4.33
N GLN A 114 0.02 13.01 3.55
CA GLN A 114 -1.22 13.60 3.07
C GLN A 114 -1.97 12.64 2.15
N TRP A 115 -1.27 12.00 1.21
CA TRP A 115 -1.91 11.07 0.27
C TRP A 115 -2.43 9.82 0.97
N LEU A 116 -1.62 9.20 1.84
CA LEU A 116 -2.05 8.03 2.63
C LEU A 116 -3.25 8.36 3.52
N THR A 117 -3.31 9.54 4.12
CA THR A 117 -4.44 9.93 4.97
C THR A 117 -5.72 10.13 4.15
N ALA A 118 -5.62 10.74 2.98
CA ALA A 118 -6.76 10.96 2.09
C ALA A 118 -7.28 9.65 1.45
N HIS A 119 -6.39 8.71 1.14
CA HIS A 119 -6.72 7.50 0.36
C HIS A 119 -6.85 6.22 1.21
N LEU A 120 -6.31 6.20 2.43
CA LEU A 120 -6.54 5.19 3.46
C LEU A 120 -7.06 5.82 4.76
N PRO A 121 -8.28 6.41 4.74
CA PRO A 121 -8.90 6.91 5.97
C PRO A 121 -9.23 5.76 6.93
N ARG A 122 -9.54 4.57 6.39
CA ARG A 122 -9.86 3.35 7.14
C ARG A 122 -9.19 2.13 6.51
N ARG A 123 -8.96 1.10 7.33
CA ARG A 123 -8.47 -0.21 6.88
C ARG A 123 -9.30 -0.78 5.72
N THR A 124 -10.63 -0.70 5.83
CA THR A 124 -11.56 -1.22 4.83
C THR A 124 -11.44 -0.55 3.47
N ALA A 125 -10.95 0.70 3.41
CA ALA A 125 -10.76 1.42 2.15
C ALA A 125 -9.76 0.71 1.23
N PHE A 126 -8.78 0.02 1.81
CA PHE A 126 -7.77 -0.72 1.07
C PHE A 126 -8.34 -2.00 0.43
N HIS A 127 -9.37 -2.58 1.03
CA HIS A 127 -10.00 -3.82 0.59
C HIS A 127 -11.15 -3.61 -0.42
N HIS A 128 -11.46 -2.36 -0.79
CA HIS A 128 -12.47 -2.07 -1.82
C HIS A 128 -11.93 -2.18 -3.25
N LEU A 129 -10.62 -2.29 -3.41
CA LEU A 129 -9.96 -2.48 -4.69
C LEU A 129 -9.21 -3.82 -4.66
N PRO A 130 -9.02 -4.48 -5.82
CA PRO A 130 -8.01 -5.53 -5.93
C PRO A 130 -6.67 -5.03 -5.40
N LEU A 131 -5.92 -5.88 -4.70
CA LEU A 131 -4.72 -5.48 -3.94
C LEU A 131 -3.71 -4.73 -4.81
N THR A 132 -3.49 -5.20 -6.04
CA THR A 132 -2.64 -4.55 -7.03
C THR A 132 -3.12 -3.12 -7.34
N MET A 133 -4.43 -2.91 -7.51
CA MET A 133 -4.99 -1.57 -7.77
C MET A 133 -4.93 -0.67 -6.53
N ALA A 134 -5.11 -1.24 -5.34
CA ALA A 134 -4.98 -0.53 -4.08
C ALA A 134 -3.55 -0.02 -3.88
N ILE A 135 -2.55 -0.86 -4.16
CA ILE A 135 -1.12 -0.50 -4.13
C ILE A 135 -0.80 0.54 -5.21
N TYR A 136 -1.25 0.34 -6.45
CA TYR A 136 -1.02 1.27 -7.55
C TYR A 136 -1.54 2.68 -7.24
N ARG A 137 -2.71 2.79 -6.59
CA ARG A 137 -3.30 4.07 -6.19
C ARG A 137 -2.39 4.92 -5.29
N LEU A 138 -1.44 4.32 -4.60
CA LEU A 138 -0.56 5.01 -3.65
C LEU A 138 0.53 5.81 -4.33
N PHE A 139 1.01 5.35 -5.47
CA PHE A 139 2.12 6.00 -6.19
C PHE A 139 1.77 6.36 -7.64
N GLY A 140 0.67 5.87 -8.21
CA GLY A 140 0.30 6.14 -9.60
C GLY A 140 0.12 7.63 -9.90
N HIS A 141 -0.25 8.43 -8.89
CA HIS A 141 -0.34 9.89 -9.01
C HIS A 141 1.03 10.57 -9.20
N LEU A 142 2.12 9.91 -8.78
CA LEU A 142 3.50 10.35 -8.98
C LEU A 142 4.02 10.01 -10.37
N LEU A 143 3.26 9.27 -11.19
CA LEU A 143 3.67 8.91 -12.53
C LEU A 143 3.00 9.83 -13.55
N THR A 144 3.75 10.21 -14.57
CA THR A 144 3.28 11.09 -15.66
C THR A 144 3.70 10.55 -17.01
N HIS A 145 2.79 10.57 -17.98
CA HIS A 145 3.10 10.29 -19.38
C HIS A 145 2.69 11.50 -20.23
N ASN A 146 3.62 12.07 -21.01
CA ASN A 146 3.37 13.26 -21.84
C ASN A 146 2.62 14.36 -21.05
N THR A 147 3.10 14.70 -19.85
CA THR A 147 2.50 15.67 -18.88
C THR A 147 1.18 15.26 -18.21
N HIS A 148 0.61 14.11 -18.54
CA HIS A 148 -0.63 13.61 -17.96
C HIS A 148 -0.36 12.68 -16.77
N SER A 149 -0.98 12.96 -15.62
CA SER A 149 -0.86 12.10 -14.43
C SER A 149 -1.52 10.74 -14.69
N LEU A 150 -0.88 9.66 -14.23
CA LEU A 150 -1.42 8.30 -14.26
C LEU A 150 -2.12 7.92 -12.94
N ALA A 151 -2.64 8.91 -12.21
CA ALA A 151 -3.40 8.64 -10.98
C ALA A 151 -4.60 7.72 -11.25
N LEU A 152 -4.86 6.77 -10.34
CA LEU A 152 -6.10 6.02 -10.32
C LEU A 152 -7.24 6.92 -9.82
N GLN A 153 -8.17 7.24 -10.70
CA GLN A 153 -9.31 8.12 -10.45
C GLN A 153 -10.61 7.33 -10.37
N ARG A 154 -11.48 7.70 -9.44
CA ARG A 154 -12.86 7.22 -9.37
C ARG A 154 -13.77 8.24 -10.05
N ALA A 155 -14.53 7.82 -11.04
CA ALA A 155 -15.55 8.62 -11.70
C ALA A 155 -16.84 8.68 -10.86
N GLY A 156 -17.69 9.69 -11.10
CA GLY A 156 -18.95 9.89 -10.38
C GLY A 156 -19.94 8.72 -10.49
N ASN A 157 -19.79 7.86 -11.51
CA ASN A 157 -20.60 6.64 -11.70
C ASN A 157 -20.01 5.40 -11.00
N GLY A 158 -19.04 5.59 -10.10
CA GLY A 158 -18.38 4.51 -9.35
C GLY A 158 -17.32 3.73 -10.12
N ALA A 159 -17.12 3.98 -11.42
CA ALA A 159 -16.06 3.35 -12.20
C ALA A 159 -14.69 3.94 -11.89
N TYR A 160 -13.65 3.16 -12.08
CA TYR A 160 -12.26 3.55 -11.94
C TYR A 160 -11.60 3.69 -13.31
N ARG A 161 -10.63 4.60 -13.42
CA ARG A 161 -9.79 4.78 -14.60
C ARG A 161 -8.38 5.19 -14.17
N ILE A 162 -7.40 4.89 -15.02
CA ILE A 162 -6.03 5.38 -14.87
C ILE A 162 -5.87 6.61 -15.76
N GLY A 163 -5.43 7.71 -15.17
CA GLY A 163 -5.16 8.96 -15.84
C GLY A 163 -6.37 9.83 -16.20
N ASN A 164 -6.06 11.02 -16.72
CA ASN A 164 -7.00 12.02 -17.20
C ASN A 164 -7.42 11.68 -18.64
N GLY A 165 -8.74 11.66 -18.87
CA GLY A 165 -9.40 10.98 -20.02
C GLY A 165 -9.13 11.51 -21.43
N SER A 166 -8.08 12.30 -21.65
CA SER A 166 -7.63 12.76 -22.98
C SER A 166 -6.60 11.82 -23.63
N TYR A 167 -5.86 11.01 -22.85
CA TYR A 167 -4.84 10.11 -23.40
C TYR A 167 -5.19 8.64 -23.19
N GLN A 168 -5.17 7.90 -24.30
CA GLN A 168 -5.61 6.51 -24.43
C GLN A 168 -4.58 5.50 -23.91
N ILE A 169 -3.86 5.80 -22.82
CA ILE A 169 -3.10 4.76 -22.11
C ILE A 169 -4.09 4.02 -21.23
N GLY A 170 -4.74 3.02 -21.83
CA GLY A 170 -5.74 2.19 -21.15
C GLY A 170 -7.11 2.86 -21.06
N GLY A 171 -7.75 3.14 -22.20
CA GLY A 171 -9.13 3.69 -22.28
C GLY A 171 -10.24 2.84 -21.65
N GLY A 172 -9.89 1.75 -20.95
CA GLY A 172 -10.82 0.94 -20.19
C GLY A 172 -11.16 1.60 -18.85
N ARG A 173 -12.44 1.90 -18.65
CA ARG A 173 -12.99 2.09 -17.31
C ARG A 173 -13.25 0.69 -16.75
N PHE A 174 -12.89 0.47 -15.49
CA PHE A 174 -13.25 -0.77 -14.81
C PHE A 174 -14.16 -0.50 -13.62
N ARG A 175 -14.98 -1.48 -13.26
CA ARG A 175 -15.76 -1.46 -12.03
C ARG A 175 -15.37 -2.63 -11.17
N VAL A 176 -15.35 -2.41 -9.86
CA VAL A 176 -15.29 -3.51 -8.90
C VAL A 176 -16.70 -4.08 -8.76
N VAL A 177 -16.84 -5.38 -9.00
CA VAL A 177 -18.11 -6.10 -8.98
C VAL A 177 -18.01 -7.34 -8.07
N PRO A 178 -19.12 -7.83 -7.50
CA PRO A 178 -19.17 -9.15 -6.87
C PRO A 178 -18.74 -10.25 -7.85
N LEU A 179 -18.10 -11.32 -7.34
CA LEU A 179 -17.67 -12.45 -8.16
C LEU A 179 -18.82 -13.09 -8.96
N ALA A 180 -20.03 -13.12 -8.39
CA ALA A 180 -21.22 -13.64 -9.05
C ALA A 180 -21.66 -12.84 -10.29
N GLU A 181 -21.23 -11.59 -10.42
CA GLU A 181 -21.52 -10.74 -11.59
C GLU A 181 -20.46 -10.86 -12.69
N LEU A 182 -19.41 -11.65 -12.48
CA LEU A 182 -18.42 -11.95 -13.50
C LEU A 182 -18.99 -13.00 -14.46
N SER A 183 -18.94 -12.72 -15.77
CA SER A 183 -19.39 -13.68 -16.79
C SER A 183 -18.62 -15.00 -16.68
N GLY A 184 -19.31 -16.13 -16.80
CA GLY A 184 -18.66 -17.45 -16.81
C GLY A 184 -17.54 -17.54 -17.87
N GLY A 185 -16.38 -18.08 -17.48
CA GLY A 185 -15.22 -18.21 -18.37
C GLY A 185 -14.43 -16.91 -18.61
N HIS A 186 -14.67 -15.85 -17.82
CA HIS A 186 -13.87 -14.63 -17.91
C HIS A 186 -12.42 -14.91 -17.48
N ARG A 187 -11.43 -14.55 -18.30
CA ARG A 187 -9.99 -14.83 -18.06
C ARG A 187 -9.47 -14.37 -16.69
N TYR A 188 -10.15 -13.39 -16.07
CA TYR A 188 -9.86 -12.95 -14.72
C TYR A 188 -10.06 -14.07 -13.67
N ALA A 189 -10.99 -15.00 -13.88
CA ALA A 189 -11.27 -16.11 -12.99
C ALA A 189 -10.18 -17.19 -12.98
N ASP A 190 -9.36 -17.28 -14.05
CA ASP A 190 -8.37 -18.35 -14.23
C ASP A 190 -7.03 -18.07 -13.53
N GLY A 191 -6.70 -16.81 -13.28
CA GLY A 191 -5.38 -16.40 -12.79
C GLY A 191 -5.38 -15.48 -11.57
N TYR A 192 -6.54 -15.08 -11.05
CA TYR A 192 -6.63 -14.07 -10.01
C TYR A 192 -6.98 -14.63 -8.63
N GLN A 193 -6.49 -13.97 -7.57
CA GLN A 193 -6.77 -14.38 -6.19
C GLN A 193 -8.26 -14.20 -5.89
N ARG A 194 -8.92 -15.30 -5.53
CA ARG A 194 -10.37 -15.30 -5.23
C ARG A 194 -10.76 -14.46 -4.02
N THR A 195 -9.80 -14.06 -3.20
CA THR A 195 -9.98 -13.19 -2.04
C THR A 195 -10.03 -11.71 -2.39
N ASP A 196 -9.55 -11.33 -3.58
CA ASP A 196 -9.61 -9.94 -4.02
C ASP A 196 -10.98 -9.60 -4.65
N PRO A 197 -11.42 -8.33 -4.54
CA PRO A 197 -12.56 -7.84 -5.28
C PRO A 197 -12.35 -7.99 -6.80
N VAL A 198 -13.40 -8.39 -7.51
CA VAL A 198 -13.34 -8.67 -8.96
C VAL A 198 -13.49 -7.39 -9.76
N ILE A 199 -12.80 -7.29 -10.90
CA ILE A 199 -12.95 -6.16 -11.85
C ILE A 199 -13.61 -6.61 -13.17
N ARG A 200 -14.49 -5.77 -13.71
CA ARG A 200 -15.12 -5.88 -15.04
C ARG A 200 -14.96 -4.59 -15.83
#